data_AF-A0A2W5YTY6-F1
#
_entry.id   AF-A0A2W5YTY6-F1
#
_cell.length_a   1.000
_cell.length_b   1.000
_cell.length_c   1.000
_cell.angle_alpha   90.00
_cell.angle_beta   90.00
_cell.angle_gamma   90.00
#
_symmetry.space_group_name_H-M   'P 1'
#
loop_
_entity.id
_entity.type
_entity.pdbx_description
1 polymer ?
#
loop_
_entity_poly.entity_id
_entity_poly.type
_entity_poly.pdbx_seq_one_letter_code
_entity_poly.pdbx_strand_id
1 'polypeptide(L)'
;MPLGSRKEQAHSESFKIYDGSKMRRQIVDLLQGREITMPRLYDWLVTALNEHNQTATTALQHPAFNLLDRQRLKNWQRRFYRQVYRAADLLLVDAHVAEKFAA
;
A
#
# COMPACT_ATOMS: atom_id res chain seq x y z
N MET A 1 16.80 34.43 1.96
CA MET A 1 16.17 33.36 1.16
C MET A 1 17.17 32.23 1.01
N PRO A 2 16.85 31.01 1.49
CA PRO A 2 17.16 29.82 0.72
C PRO A 2 15.93 28.91 0.54
N LEU A 3 15.84 28.35 -0.66
CA LEU A 3 14.88 27.33 -1.08
C LEU A 3 15.26 25.98 -0.47
N GLY A 4 14.28 25.22 0.03
CA GLY A 4 14.40 23.76 0.12
C GLY A 4 13.87 23.13 1.40
N SER A 5 12.56 22.84 1.42
CA SER A 5 11.97 21.70 2.16
C SER A 5 10.46 21.58 1.90
N ARG A 6 10.05 21.57 0.63
CA ARG A 6 8.67 21.22 0.26
C ARG A 6 8.59 19.72 -0.05
N LYS A 7 8.76 18.86 0.97
CA LYS A 7 8.62 17.40 0.80
C LYS A 7 7.88 16.64 1.90
N GLU A 8 7.28 17.32 2.88
CA GLU A 8 6.59 16.61 3.99
C GLU A 8 5.07 16.86 4.07
N GLN A 9 4.47 17.57 3.12
CA GLN A 9 3.02 17.86 3.13
C GLN A 9 2.19 17.05 2.13
N ALA A 10 2.79 16.15 1.35
CA ALA A 10 2.08 15.45 0.27
C ALA A 10 1.38 14.13 0.69
N HIS A 11 1.55 13.65 1.93
CA HIS A 11 1.08 12.31 2.33
C HIS A 11 0.06 12.28 3.47
N SER A 12 -0.33 13.42 4.04
CA SER A 12 -1.29 13.46 5.17
C SER A 12 -2.53 14.32 4.94
N GLU A 13 -2.62 15.08 3.84
CA GLU A 13 -3.91 15.62 3.41
C GLU A 13 -4.60 14.55 2.56
N SER A 14 -5.23 13.60 3.23
CA SER A 14 -6.30 12.78 2.65
C SER A 14 -7.15 13.67 1.76
N PHE A 15 -7.35 13.25 0.52
CA PHE A 15 -7.99 14.02 -0.54
C PHE A 15 -9.44 14.38 -0.15
N LYS A 16 -9.66 15.37 0.73
CA LYS A 16 -11.00 15.77 1.20
C LYS A 16 -11.93 16.12 0.04
N ILE A 17 -11.36 16.66 -1.03
CA ILE A 17 -12.06 16.98 -2.27
C ILE A 17 -12.53 15.71 -3.00
N TYR A 18 -11.67 14.68 -3.08
CA TYR A 18 -12.03 13.39 -3.67
C TYR A 18 -13.02 12.62 -2.77
N ASP A 19 -12.79 12.61 -1.46
CA ASP A 19 -13.64 11.96 -0.46
C ASP A 19 -15.08 12.49 -0.49
N GLY A 20 -15.25 13.81 -0.69
CA GLY A 20 -16.56 14.45 -0.86
C GLY A 20 -17.13 14.43 -2.27
N SER A 21 -16.35 14.00 -3.28
CA SER A 21 -16.72 14.10 -4.69
C SER A 21 -17.93 13.22 -5.02
N LYS A 22 -18.77 13.72 -5.94
CA LYS A 22 -19.85 12.90 -6.52
C LYS A 22 -19.30 11.65 -7.21
N MET A 23 -18.09 11.75 -7.77
CA MET A 23 -17.40 10.65 -8.45
C MET A 23 -17.08 9.49 -7.51
N ARG A 24 -16.50 9.74 -6.32
CA ARG A 24 -16.22 8.68 -5.35
C ARG A 24 -17.49 7.96 -4.91
N ARG A 25 -18.55 8.71 -4.61
CA ARG A 25 -19.87 8.14 -4.31
C ARG A 25 -20.41 7.29 -5.46
N GLN A 26 -20.29 7.77 -6.70
CA GLN A 26 -20.72 7.01 -7.87
C GLN A 26 -19.96 5.67 -8.00
N ILE A 27 -18.65 5.68 -7.79
CA ILE A 27 -17.81 4.48 -7.89
C ILE A 27 -18.14 3.49 -6.77
N VAL A 28 -18.25 3.94 -5.53
CA VAL A 28 -18.49 3.07 -4.38
C VAL A 28 -19.94 2.58 -4.35
N ASP A 29 -20.91 3.48 -4.53
CA ASP A 29 -22.32 3.19 -4.29
C ASP A 29 -23.00 2.53 -5.51
N LEU A 30 -22.64 2.93 -6.73
CA LEU A 30 -23.29 2.42 -7.96
C LEU A 30 -22.46 1.36 -8.68
N LEU A 31 -21.13 1.51 -8.72
CA LEU A 31 -20.25 0.59 -9.46
C LEU A 31 -19.65 -0.51 -8.57
N GLN A 32 -20.06 -0.60 -7.29
CA GLN A 32 -19.54 -1.55 -6.31
C GLN A 32 -18.01 -1.54 -6.22
N GLY A 33 -17.39 -0.38 -6.47
CA GLY A 33 -15.95 -0.21 -6.48
C GLY A 33 -15.35 -0.55 -5.11
N ARG A 34 -14.30 -1.37 -5.09
CA ARG A 34 -13.55 -1.70 -3.87
C ARG A 34 -12.27 -0.89 -3.81
N GLU A 35 -12.18 -0.04 -2.79
CA GLU A 35 -10.97 0.75 -2.53
C GLU A 35 -9.90 -0.11 -1.85
N ILE A 36 -8.72 -0.17 -2.46
CA ILE A 36 -7.53 -0.81 -1.87
C ILE A 36 -6.75 0.25 -1.11
N THR A 37 -6.83 0.21 0.22
CA THR A 37 -6.04 1.11 1.05
C THR A 37 -4.62 0.58 1.20
N MET A 38 -3.62 1.35 0.79
CA MET A 38 -2.23 1.04 1.11
C MET A 38 -1.94 1.40 2.57
N PRO A 39 -1.58 0.43 3.44
CA PRO A 39 -1.22 0.73 4.82
C PRO A 39 0.04 1.62 4.84
N ARG A 40 0.11 2.57 5.78
CA ARG A 40 1.32 3.37 5.93
C ARG A 40 2.47 2.50 6.46
N LEU A 41 3.61 2.56 5.79
CA LEU A 41 4.86 2.01 6.29
C LEU A 41 5.57 3.08 7.14
N TYR A 42 6.34 2.66 8.14
CA TYR A 42 7.10 3.61 8.95
C TYR A 42 8.12 4.34 8.08
N ASP A 43 8.23 5.66 8.25
CA ASP A 43 9.05 6.52 7.38
C ASP A 43 10.52 6.04 7.36
N TRP A 44 11.08 5.62 8.50
CA TRP A 44 12.44 5.07 8.58
C TRP A 44 12.63 3.74 7.82
N LEU A 45 11.59 2.90 7.73
CA LEU A 45 11.65 1.69 6.89
C LEU A 45 11.60 2.05 5.41
N VAL A 46 10.82 3.06 5.03
CA VAL A 46 10.79 3.56 3.65
C VAL A 46 12.16 4.05 3.24
N THR A 47 12.81 4.85 4.10
CA THR A 47 14.17 5.33 3.87
C THR A 47 15.15 4.17 3.72
N ALA A 48 15.16 3.20 4.65
CA ALA A 48 16.06 2.05 4.58
C ALA A 48 15.83 1.17 3.33
N LEU A 49 14.57 0.97 2.91
CA LEU A 49 14.26 0.25 1.68
C LEU A 49 14.81 0.97 0.45
N ASN A 50 14.66 2.29 0.38
CA ASN A 50 15.17 3.10 -0.73
C ASN A 50 16.69 3.13 -0.76
N GLU A 51 17.34 3.31 0.39
CA GLU A 51 18.80 3.33 0.52
C GLU A 51 19.45 2.02 0.06
N HIS A 52 18.82 0.88 0.38
CA HIS A 52 19.32 -0.43 -0.03
C HIS A 52 18.74 -0.94 -1.36
N ASN A 53 17.93 -0.13 -2.06
CA ASN A 53 17.21 -0.49 -3.27
C ASN A 53 16.47 -1.85 -3.15
N GLN A 54 15.80 -2.05 -2.01
CA GLN A 54 15.11 -3.30 -1.68
C GLN A 54 13.59 -3.15 -1.76
N THR A 55 12.93 -4.22 -2.17
CA THR A 55 11.48 -4.36 -1.97
C THR A 55 11.19 -4.84 -0.55
N ALA A 56 9.96 -4.66 -0.07
CA ALA A 56 9.55 -5.18 1.22
C ALA A 56 9.78 -6.70 1.36
N THR A 57 9.71 -7.45 0.25
CA THR A 57 9.92 -8.90 0.22
C THR A 57 11.41 -9.25 0.31
N THR A 58 12.24 -8.62 -0.51
CA THR A 58 13.68 -8.91 -0.54
C THR A 58 14.39 -8.41 0.71
N ALA A 59 13.90 -7.33 1.33
CA ALA A 59 14.39 -6.80 2.60
C ALA A 59 14.27 -7.80 3.77
N LEU A 60 13.37 -8.79 3.71
CA LEU A 60 13.24 -9.81 4.76
C LEU A 60 14.48 -10.69 4.91
N GLN A 61 15.27 -10.83 3.83
CA GLN A 61 16.50 -11.62 3.81
C GLN A 61 17.76 -10.74 3.80
N HIS A 62 17.59 -9.42 3.67
CA HIS A 62 18.70 -8.49 3.51
C HIS A 62 19.38 -8.20 4.88
N PRO A 63 20.72 -8.24 4.96
CA PRO A 63 21.45 -8.12 6.22
C PRO A 63 21.31 -6.76 6.90
N ALA A 64 21.03 -5.70 6.14
CA ALA A 64 20.84 -4.35 6.70
C ALA A 64 19.55 -4.17 7.53
N PHE A 65 18.61 -5.12 7.46
CA PHE A 65 17.37 -5.07 8.23
C PHE A 65 17.47 -6.02 9.42
N ASN A 66 17.23 -5.51 10.62
CA ASN A 66 17.25 -6.32 11.83
C ASN A 66 15.97 -7.16 11.95
N LEU A 67 15.90 -8.04 12.96
CA LEU A 67 14.74 -8.91 13.19
C LEU A 67 13.41 -8.15 13.34
N LEU A 68 13.42 -7.03 14.07
CA LEU A 68 12.22 -6.23 14.30
C LEU A 68 11.76 -5.53 13.01
N ASP A 69 12.69 -5.03 12.21
CA ASP A 69 12.41 -4.38 10.92
C ASP A 69 11.73 -5.38 9.98
N ARG A 70 12.28 -6.59 9.89
CA ARG A 70 11.72 -7.69 9.10
C ARG A 70 10.33 -8.07 9.59
N GLN A 71 10.11 -8.12 10.90
CA GLN A 71 8.79 -8.41 11.46
C GLN A 71 7.77 -7.29 11.13
N ARG A 72 8.19 -6.03 11.18
CA ARG A 72 7.35 -4.88 10.80
C ARG A 72 7.00 -4.90 9.31
N LEU A 73 7.98 -5.17 8.45
CA LEU A 73 7.77 -5.36 7.01
C LEU A 73 6.80 -6.51 6.72
N LYS A 74 6.99 -7.66 7.36
CA LYS A 74 6.09 -8.82 7.21
C LYS A 74 4.65 -8.50 7.64
N ASN A 75 4.48 -7.78 8.75
CA ASN A 75 3.16 -7.35 9.22
C ASN A 75 2.51 -6.35 8.27
N TRP A 76 3.29 -5.41 7.73
CA TRP A 76 2.83 -4.46 6.73
C TRP A 76 2.39 -5.18 5.45
N GLN A 77 3.21 -6.09 4.93
CA GLN A 77 2.89 -6.91 3.75
C GLN A 77 1.59 -7.70 3.94
N ARG A 78 1.41 -8.35 5.09
CA ARG A 78 0.15 -9.07 5.41
C ARG A 78 -1.07 -8.16 5.36
N ARG A 79 -0.97 -6.94 5.88
CA ARG A 79 -2.06 -5.95 5.85
C ARG A 79 -2.36 -5.50 4.43
N PHE A 80 -1.32 -5.22 3.64
CA PHE A 80 -1.46 -4.82 2.25
C PHE A 80 -2.09 -5.94 1.41
N TYR A 81 -1.58 -7.16 1.50
CA TYR A 81 -2.13 -8.31 0.78
C TYR A 81 -3.59 -8.57 1.14
N ARG A 82 -4.00 -8.38 2.39
CA ARG A 82 -5.42 -8.48 2.76
C ARG A 82 -6.31 -7.49 1.99
N GLN A 83 -5.83 -6.28 1.73
CA GLN A 83 -6.56 -5.28 0.96
C GLN A 83 -6.62 -5.66 -0.52
N VAL A 84 -5.51 -6.17 -1.07
CA VAL A 84 -5.46 -6.67 -2.45
C VAL A 84 -6.40 -7.86 -2.64
N TYR A 85 -6.36 -8.85 -1.74
CA TYR A 85 -7.21 -10.04 -1.83
C TYR A 85 -8.70 -9.73 -1.68
N ARG A 86 -9.06 -8.69 -0.93
CA ARG A 86 -10.46 -8.21 -0.87
C ARG A 86 -10.98 -7.75 -2.24
N ALA A 87 -10.11 -7.38 -3.17
CA ALA A 87 -10.47 -6.93 -4.51
C ALA A 87 -9.97 -7.88 -5.60
N ALA A 88 -9.56 -9.11 -5.26
CA ALA A 88 -8.95 -10.04 -6.21
C ALA A 88 -9.84 -10.35 -7.43
N ASP A 89 -11.15 -10.42 -7.21
CA ASP A 89 -12.19 -10.61 -8.24
C ASP A 89 -12.29 -9.45 -9.25
N LEU A 90 -11.83 -8.26 -8.87
CA LEU A 90 -11.80 -7.08 -9.75
C LEU A 90 -10.43 -6.87 -10.41
N LEU A 91 -9.37 -7.44 -9.83
CA LEU A 91 -7.99 -7.31 -10.32
C LEU A 91 -7.61 -8.41 -11.31
N LEU A 92 -8.16 -9.62 -11.13
CA LEU A 92 -7.92 -10.77 -11.98
C LEU A 92 -9.13 -10.95 -12.89
N VAL A 93 -9.01 -10.45 -14.13
CA VAL A 93 -10.04 -10.58 -15.17
C VAL A 93 -10.32 -12.05 -15.53
N ASP A 94 -9.42 -12.97 -15.16
CA ASP A 94 -9.58 -14.41 -15.37
C ASP A 94 -9.97 -15.14 -14.06
N ALA A 95 -11.24 -15.52 -13.96
CA ALA A 95 -11.82 -16.20 -12.81
C ALA A 95 -11.10 -17.52 -12.45
N HIS A 96 -10.44 -18.19 -13.43
CA HIS A 96 -9.69 -19.43 -13.18
C HIS A 96 -8.39 -19.21 -12.39
N VAL A 97 -7.85 -17.99 -12.36
CA VAL A 97 -6.63 -17.67 -11.59
C VAL A 97 -6.96 -17.35 -10.14
N ALA A 98 -8.16 -16.80 -9.87
CA ALA A 98 -8.58 -16.41 -8.53
C ALA A 98 -8.74 -17.61 -7.56
N GLU A 99 -9.24 -18.76 -8.04
CA GLU A 99 -9.44 -19.97 -7.21
C GLU A 99 -8.13 -20.57 -6.67
N LYS A 100 -7.02 -20.46 -7.41
CA LYS A 100 -5.71 -21.02 -7.02
C LYS A 100 -5.09 -20.36 -5.79
N PHE A 101 -5.53 -19.17 -5.41
CA PHE A 101 -4.94 -18.38 -4.33
C PHE A 101 -5.89 -18.10 -3.17
N ALA A 102 -7.11 -18.66 -3.23
CA ALA A 102 -8.12 -18.56 -2.16
C ALA A 102 -8.10 -19.76 -1.19
N ALA A 103 -7.31 -20.80 -1.48
CA ALA A 103 -7.08 -21.98 -0.63
C ALA A 103 -5.81 -21.81 0.22
#